data_AF-Q9RZQ6-F1
#
_entry.id   AF-Q9RZQ6-F1
#
_cell.length_a   1.000
_cell.length_b   1.000
_cell.length_c   1.000
_cell.angle_alpha   90.00
_cell.angle_beta   90.00
_cell.angle_gamma   90.00
#
_symmetry.space_group_name_H-M   'P 1'
#
loop_
_entity.id
_entity.type
_entity.pdbx_description
1 polymer ?
#
loop_
_entity_poly.entity_id
_entity_poly.type
_entity_poly.pdbx_seq_one_letter_code
_entity_poly.pdbx_strand_id
1 'polypeptide(L)'
;MFSTAQRAGFWLMVLTAFHAQAASVTLNLSVSVAESCQVQAVSEAHLTLLCTSGFTPASPLALPEVAARIPAAPWQFQRATANPQGGTLNEYVAAPSAALAAEGFVFY
;
A
#
# COMPACT_ATOMS: atom_id res chain seq x y z
N MET A 1 78.76 -35.32 -4.54
CA MET A 1 78.36 -34.80 -5.87
C MET A 1 76.91 -35.15 -6.12
N PHE A 2 75.98 -34.23 -5.84
CA PHE A 2 74.63 -34.19 -6.44
C PHE A 2 74.25 -32.72 -6.55
N SER A 3 73.81 -32.33 -7.74
CA SER A 3 73.90 -30.99 -8.31
C SER A 3 72.78 -30.04 -7.87
N THR A 4 73.14 -28.78 -7.69
CA THR A 4 72.41 -27.62 -7.13
C THR A 4 71.30 -27.03 -8.01
N ALA A 5 70.82 -27.70 -9.04
CA ALA A 5 70.06 -27.03 -10.13
C ALA A 5 68.54 -27.31 -10.21
N GLN A 6 67.96 -28.20 -9.40
CA GLN A 6 66.57 -28.66 -9.65
C GLN A 6 65.50 -28.10 -8.71
N ARG A 7 65.84 -27.32 -7.67
CA ARG A 7 64.84 -26.82 -6.69
C ARG A 7 64.11 -25.54 -7.12
N ALA A 8 64.52 -24.89 -8.22
CA ALA A 8 64.02 -23.57 -8.59
C ALA A 8 62.72 -23.58 -9.44
N GLY A 9 62.33 -24.72 -10.04
CA GLY A 9 61.22 -24.76 -11.00
C GLY A 9 59.82 -24.93 -10.40
N PHE A 10 59.71 -25.35 -9.13
CA PHE A 10 58.42 -25.81 -8.59
C PHE A 10 57.55 -24.68 -7.98
N TRP A 11 58.11 -23.50 -7.74
CA TRP A 11 57.39 -22.40 -7.08
C TRP A 11 56.67 -21.44 -8.03
N LEU A 12 56.85 -21.57 -9.35
CA LEU A 12 56.32 -20.61 -10.34
C LEU A 12 54.92 -20.96 -10.89
N MET A 13 54.28 -22.02 -10.39
CA MET A 13 53.01 -22.53 -10.92
C MET A 13 51.86 -22.47 -9.91
N VAL A 14 51.88 -21.51 -8.96
CA VAL A 14 50.75 -21.21 -8.06
C VAL A 14 50.39 -19.73 -8.18
N LEU A 15 50.23 -19.25 -9.41
CA LEU A 15 49.81 -17.87 -9.71
C LEU A 15 48.65 -17.83 -10.70
N THR A 16 47.86 -18.91 -10.79
CA THR A 16 46.72 -18.99 -11.70
C THR A 16 45.41 -18.66 -10.98
N ALA A 17 44.97 -17.44 -11.27
CA ALA A 17 43.58 -17.06 -11.50
C ALA A 17 42.64 -17.06 -10.28
N PHE A 18 42.74 -16.02 -9.45
CA PHE A 18 41.54 -15.45 -8.81
C PHE A 18 40.69 -14.78 -9.91
N HIS A 19 39.81 -15.55 -10.56
CA HIS A 19 38.73 -14.96 -11.36
C HIS A 19 37.77 -14.27 -10.40
N ALA A 20 37.84 -12.94 -10.33
CA ALA A 20 36.79 -12.12 -9.72
C ALA A 20 35.52 -12.27 -10.57
N GLN A 21 34.67 -13.20 -10.19
CA GLN A 21 33.37 -13.39 -10.81
C GLN A 21 32.51 -12.18 -10.41
N ALA A 22 32.38 -11.21 -11.31
CA ALA A 22 31.38 -10.16 -11.20
C ALA A 22 30.01 -10.81 -11.41
N ALA A 23 29.43 -11.33 -10.32
CA ALA A 23 28.08 -11.85 -10.32
C ALA A 23 27.10 -10.67 -10.39
N SER A 24 26.47 -10.47 -11.54
CA SER A 24 25.34 -9.56 -11.68
C SER A 24 24.09 -10.24 -11.14
N VAL A 25 23.62 -9.78 -9.97
CA VAL A 25 22.36 -10.24 -9.38
C VAL A 25 21.23 -9.40 -9.96
N THR A 26 20.44 -10.00 -10.84
CA THR A 26 19.19 -9.40 -11.30
C THR A 26 18.11 -9.64 -10.25
N LEU A 27 17.87 -8.63 -9.39
CA LEU A 27 16.73 -8.64 -8.48
C LEU A 27 15.47 -8.21 -9.24
N ASN A 28 14.49 -9.11 -9.31
CA ASN A 28 13.15 -8.74 -9.73
C ASN A 28 12.42 -8.16 -8.52
N LEU A 29 12.25 -6.84 -8.49
CA LEU A 29 11.49 -6.14 -7.44
C LEU A 29 10.03 -6.00 -7.88
N SER A 30 9.13 -6.73 -7.24
CA SER A 30 7.69 -6.59 -7.43
C SER A 30 7.11 -5.69 -6.34
N VAL A 31 6.61 -4.51 -6.71
CA VAL A 31 5.93 -3.58 -5.80
C VAL A 31 4.42 -3.73 -6.00
N SER A 32 3.74 -4.28 -5.00
CA SER A 32 2.27 -4.38 -4.99
C SER A 32 1.70 -3.17 -4.23
N VAL A 33 0.90 -2.35 -4.91
CA VAL A 33 0.19 -1.25 -4.27
C VAL A 33 -1.04 -1.84 -3.58
N ALA A 34 -1.03 -1.88 -2.25
CA ALA A 34 -2.21 -2.26 -1.49
C ALA A 34 -3.29 -1.17 -1.64
N GLU A 35 -4.51 -1.57 -1.99
CA GLU A 35 -5.67 -0.68 -1.96
C GLU A 35 -5.83 -0.16 -0.53
N SER A 36 -5.69 1.14 -0.36
CA SER A 36 -5.70 1.79 0.95
C SER A 36 -6.40 3.12 0.88
N CYS A 37 -7.05 3.49 1.98
CA CYS A 37 -7.72 4.77 2.12
C CYS A 37 -7.27 5.51 3.38
N GLN A 38 -7.17 6.82 3.27
CA GLN A 38 -6.86 7.72 4.38
C GLN A 38 -7.99 8.72 4.58
N VAL A 39 -8.28 9.06 5.83
CA VAL A 39 -9.25 10.10 6.15
C VAL A 39 -8.65 11.46 5.81
N GLN A 40 -9.22 12.14 4.82
CA GLN A 40 -8.80 13.49 4.44
C GLN A 40 -9.56 14.55 5.24
N ALA A 41 -10.87 14.37 5.39
CA ALA A 41 -11.73 15.24 6.18
C ALA A 41 -12.88 14.44 6.78
N VAL A 42 -13.28 14.77 8.01
CA VAL A 42 -14.42 14.15 8.69
C VAL A 42 -15.16 15.17 9.53
N SER A 43 -16.49 15.13 9.45
CA SER A 43 -17.44 15.84 10.30
C SER A 43 -18.59 14.90 10.68
N GLU A 44 -19.56 15.38 11.47
CA GLU A 44 -20.72 14.56 11.84
C GLU A 44 -21.59 14.14 10.63
N ALA A 45 -21.57 14.92 9.55
CA ALA A 45 -22.43 14.71 8.39
C ALA A 45 -21.67 14.42 7.09
N HIS A 46 -20.36 14.68 7.02
CA HIS A 46 -19.56 14.52 5.81
C HIS A 46 -18.25 13.78 6.08
N LEU A 47 -17.85 12.93 5.14
CA LEU A 47 -16.59 12.21 5.17
C LEU A 47 -15.93 12.26 3.80
N THR A 48 -14.65 12.59 3.75
CA THR A 48 -13.83 12.52 2.54
C THR A 48 -12.66 11.59 2.78
N LEU A 49 -12.54 10.56 1.96
CA LEU A 49 -11.43 9.62 1.96
C LEU A 49 -10.55 9.84 0.74
N LEU A 50 -9.22 9.90 0.94
CA LEU A 50 -8.26 9.77 -0.13
C LEU A 50 -7.84 8.31 -0.24
N CYS A 51 -8.26 7.66 -1.32
CA CYS A 51 -7.96 6.27 -1.62
C CYS A 51 -6.95 6.14 -2.76
N THR A 52 -6.39 4.94 -2.91
CA THR A 52 -5.63 4.57 -4.11
C THR A 52 -6.45 4.83 -5.38
N SER A 53 -5.75 5.12 -6.48
CA SER A 53 -6.39 5.55 -7.73
C SER A 53 -7.38 4.50 -8.25
N GLY A 54 -8.62 4.91 -8.50
CA GLY A 54 -9.70 4.04 -8.97
C GLY A 54 -10.40 3.23 -7.88
N PHE A 55 -9.91 3.28 -6.63
CA PHE A 55 -10.52 2.55 -5.52
C PHE A 55 -11.64 3.37 -4.88
N THR A 56 -12.85 2.82 -4.91
CA THR A 56 -14.08 3.44 -4.37
C THR A 56 -14.79 2.46 -3.46
N PRO A 57 -14.56 2.53 -2.13
CA PRO A 57 -15.18 1.61 -1.20
C PRO A 57 -16.67 1.91 -1.02
N ALA A 58 -17.51 0.88 -1.10
CA ALA A 58 -18.96 1.03 -0.89
C ALA A 58 -19.31 1.47 0.54
N SER A 59 -18.53 0.99 1.53
CA SER A 59 -18.69 1.36 2.93
C SER A 59 -17.35 1.72 3.55
N PRO A 60 -17.18 2.95 4.08
CA PRO A 60 -15.94 3.38 4.72
C PRO A 60 -15.70 2.68 6.06
N LEU A 61 -16.76 2.14 6.69
CA LEU A 61 -16.65 1.33 7.93
C LEU A 61 -16.12 -0.09 7.69
N ALA A 62 -16.11 -0.56 6.43
CA ALA A 62 -15.50 -1.85 6.10
C ALA A 62 -13.96 -1.79 6.05
N LEU A 63 -13.40 -0.58 6.06
CA LEU A 63 -11.96 -0.34 6.00
C LEU A 63 -11.41 -0.22 7.43
N PRO A 64 -10.59 -1.17 7.90
CA PRO A 64 -10.13 -1.18 9.29
C PRO A 64 -9.31 0.07 9.63
N GLU A 65 -8.53 0.61 8.69
CA GLU A 65 -7.74 1.82 8.90
C GLU A 65 -8.57 3.10 9.04
N VAL A 66 -9.78 3.11 8.48
CA VAL A 66 -10.71 4.25 8.52
C VAL A 66 -11.73 4.11 9.65
N ALA A 67 -12.25 2.91 9.90
CA ALA A 67 -13.36 2.65 10.82
C ALA A 67 -13.10 3.15 12.25
N ALA A 68 -11.84 3.09 12.72
CA ALA A 68 -11.46 3.58 14.04
C ALA A 68 -11.40 5.13 14.15
N ARG A 69 -11.50 5.85 13.04
CA ARG A 69 -11.28 7.31 12.94
C ARG A 69 -12.52 8.09 12.51
N ILE A 70 -13.60 7.40 12.18
CA ILE A 70 -14.85 8.02 11.69
C ILE A 70 -16.01 7.68 12.63
N PRO A 71 -17.05 8.54 12.70
CA PRO A 71 -18.27 8.21 13.43
C PRO A 71 -18.89 6.89 12.97
N ALA A 72 -19.36 6.10 13.93
CA ALA A 72 -20.12 4.88 13.70
C ALA A 72 -21.55 5.21 13.25
N ALA A 73 -21.67 5.76 12.04
CA ALA A 73 -22.92 6.13 11.40
C ALA A 73 -23.04 5.41 10.04
N PRO A 74 -24.26 5.18 9.53
CA PRO A 74 -24.42 4.76 8.15
C PRO A 74 -23.89 5.86 7.21
N TRP A 75 -22.96 5.53 6.34
CA TRP A 75 -22.39 6.46 5.36
C TRP A 75 -22.90 6.13 3.97
N GLN A 76 -23.40 7.14 3.25
CA GLN A 76 -23.84 7.04 1.87
C GLN A 76 -22.80 7.67 0.95
N PHE A 77 -22.34 6.89 -0.02
CA PHE A 77 -21.44 7.38 -1.06
C PHE A 77 -22.12 8.43 -1.93
N GLN A 78 -21.45 9.56 -2.15
CA GLN A 78 -21.93 10.63 -3.01
C GLN A 78 -21.20 10.66 -4.35
N ARG A 79 -19.87 10.71 -4.31
CA ARG A 79 -19.05 10.81 -5.53
C ARG A 79 -17.60 10.41 -5.30
N ALA A 80 -16.96 10.04 -6.40
CA ALA A 80 -15.52 9.81 -6.49
C ALA A 80 -14.91 10.80 -7.48
N THR A 81 -13.81 11.45 -7.11
CA THR A 81 -13.10 12.43 -7.93
C THR A 81 -11.62 12.11 -7.94
N ALA A 82 -10.94 12.27 -9.08
CA ALA A 82 -9.48 12.13 -9.12
C ALA A 82 -8.81 13.25 -8.31
N ASN A 83 -7.83 12.91 -7.46
CA ASN A 83 -7.00 13.90 -6.78
C ASN A 83 -5.85 14.33 -7.72
N PRO A 84 -5.62 15.63 -7.95
CA PRO A 84 -4.49 16.11 -8.75
C PRO A 84 -3.12 15.69 -8.23
N GLN A 85 -3.00 15.33 -6.95
CA GLN A 85 -1.77 14.79 -6.35
C GLN A 85 -1.67 13.25 -6.44
N GLY A 86 -2.64 12.60 -7.10
CA GLY A 86 -2.76 11.16 -7.22
C GLY A 86 -3.79 10.55 -6.26
N GLY A 87 -4.41 9.44 -6.68
CA GLY A 87 -5.46 8.77 -5.93
C GLY A 87 -6.87 9.26 -6.26
N THR A 88 -7.85 8.75 -5.51
CA THR A 88 -9.27 9.04 -5.66
C THR A 88 -9.85 9.57 -4.37
N LEU A 89 -10.46 10.75 -4.43
CA LEU A 89 -11.24 11.35 -3.35
C LEU A 89 -12.65 10.77 -3.39
N ASN A 90 -13.02 10.04 -2.35
CA ASN A 90 -14.36 9.48 -2.16
C ASN A 90 -15.09 10.29 -1.10
N GLU A 91 -16.22 10.88 -1.48
CA GLU A 91 -17.04 11.71 -0.60
C GLU A 91 -18.30 10.96 -0.18
N TYR A 92 -18.59 11.01 1.11
CA TYR A 92 -19.75 10.37 1.74
C TYR A 92 -20.51 11.38 2.59
N VAL A 93 -21.80 11.15 2.75
CA VAL A 93 -22.66 11.83 3.72
C VAL A 93 -23.20 10.84 4.74
N ALA A 94 -23.41 11.29 5.97
CA ALA A 94 -24.11 10.47 6.96
C ALA A 94 -25.56 10.28 6.52
N ALA A 95 -26.01 9.04 6.45
CA ALA A 95 -27.42 8.74 6.23
C ALA A 95 -28.20 9.01 7.52
N PRO A 96 -29.44 9.52 7.43
CA PRO A 96 -30.29 9.60 8.59
C PRO A 96 -30.46 8.20 9.20
N SER A 97 -30.22 8.08 10.51
CA SER A 97 -30.46 6.85 11.24
C SER A 97 -31.91 6.42 11.03
N ALA A 98 -32.13 5.21 10.51
CA ALA A 98 -33.46 4.64 10.33
C ALA A 98 -34.26 4.55 11.64
N ALA A 99 -33.59 4.64 12.80
CA ALA A 99 -34.25 4.70 14.10
C ALA A 99 -35.18 5.93 14.25
N LEU A 100 -34.89 7.04 13.57
CA LEU A 100 -35.74 8.25 13.59
C LEU A 100 -36.87 8.22 12.54
N ALA A 101 -36.79 7.34 11.54
CA ALA A 101 -37.83 7.22 10.50
C ALA A 101 -39.03 6.37 10.97
N ALA A 102 -38.82 5.50 11.97
CA ALA A 102 -39.86 4.63 12.50
C ALA A 102 -40.81 5.34 13.49
N GLU A 103 -40.43 6.48 14.05
CA GLU A 103 -41.22 7.23 15.03
C GLU A 103 -42.19 8.26 14.40
N GLY A 104 -42.17 8.42 13.07
CA GLY A 104 -42.95 9.43 12.34
C GLY A 104 -44.25 8.95 11.69
N PHE A 105 -44.61 7.66 11.80
CA PHE A 105 -45.82 7.10 11.18
C PHE A 105 -46.88 6.76 12.22
N VAL A 106 -47.52 7.78 12.80
CA VAL A 106 -48.85 7.64 13.41
C VAL A 106 -49.80 8.59 12.66
N PHE A 107 -50.47 8.06 11.65
CA PHE A 107 -51.63 8.72 11.06
C PHE A 107 -52.84 8.45 11.98
N TYR A 108 -53.40 9.50 12.58
CA TYR A 108 -54.75 9.50 13.15
C TYR A 108 -55.77 9.82 12.07
#